data_AF-A0AAP0EH52-F1
#
_entry.id   AF-A0AAP0EH52-F1
#
_cell.length_a   1.000
_cell.length_b   1.000
_cell.length_c   1.000
_cell.angle_alpha   90.00
_cell.angle_beta   90.00
_cell.angle_gamma   90.00
#
_symmetry.space_group_name_H-M   'P 1'
#
loop_
_entity.id
_entity.type
_entity.pdbx_description
1 polymer ?
#
loop_
_entity_poly.entity_id
_entity_poly.type
_entity_poly.pdbx_seq_one_letter_code
_entity_poly.pdbx_strand_id
1 'polypeptide(L)'
;MEYANREEELEETKQLQQRKPKYKGKHDKPKPWDDGTIDHWNIEKFDPSCNEGGMLAVSTFSTLFPKYREKYLQQVWPDVRRVLKQYGVSCDLNLNEGSMSVSTTLKTRDPYIIMKSKDLIKLLARSVPAPQAMKILDDEMQCDIIPISNLVSNKERFIKRRQHLIGPNSSTLKAIEILTNCYVLVQGNTVAAMGSFKGLKQVRRIVEDSILNKKHPIYHIKTLMIRRELEKIPDLANESWDRLLPKFKKKNVKQKKVKSKEKKPYTPFPPPQPPSKIDLELESGDYFYSEKRKSAKKWQEKQEKQAEKTAANKRKRVEAFIPPKEHTNKHTDEPKDGHNDVATLTQSLKEKTKKFGLKNSVENLKAENYIAAPDERSSKKPRGK
;
A
#
# COMPACT_ATOMS: atom_id res chain seq x y z
N MET A 1 13.93 -32.70 49.66
CA MET A 1 12.82 -31.73 49.81
C MET A 1 12.00 -31.60 48.54
N GLU A 2 12.58 -31.43 47.34
CA GLU A 2 11.79 -31.36 46.07
C GLU A 2 10.99 -32.62 45.70
N TYR A 3 11.46 -33.82 46.08
CA TYR A 3 10.75 -35.07 45.78
C TYR A 3 9.51 -35.31 46.64
N ALA A 4 9.52 -34.86 47.90
CA ALA A 4 8.38 -34.98 48.82
C ALA A 4 7.21 -34.07 48.38
N ASN A 5 7.52 -32.86 47.92
CA ASN A 5 6.50 -31.92 47.41
C ASN A 5 5.80 -32.46 46.15
N ARG A 6 6.48 -33.24 45.32
CA ARG A 6 5.89 -33.83 44.11
C ARG A 6 4.95 -34.99 44.43
N GLU A 7 5.23 -35.75 45.48
CA GLU A 7 4.34 -36.82 45.96
C GLU A 7 3.08 -36.23 46.61
N GLU A 8 3.21 -35.15 47.39
CA GLU A 8 2.07 -34.41 47.95
C GLU A 8 1.21 -33.77 46.85
N GLU A 9 1.79 -33.18 45.81
CA GLU A 9 1.04 -32.66 44.64
C GLU A 9 0.31 -33.79 43.87
N LEU A 10 0.93 -34.97 43.75
CA LEU A 10 0.31 -36.14 43.12
C LEU A 10 -0.81 -36.74 43.99
N GLU A 11 -0.71 -36.65 45.31
CA GLU A 11 -1.77 -37.05 46.24
C GLU A 11 -2.91 -36.03 46.29
N GLU A 12 -2.63 -34.73 46.27
CA GLU A 12 -3.66 -33.68 46.17
C GLU A 12 -4.43 -33.77 44.85
N THR A 13 -3.75 -34.04 43.73
CA THR A 13 -4.42 -34.23 42.43
C THR A 13 -5.28 -35.49 42.39
N LYS A 14 -4.83 -36.60 43.01
CA LYS A 14 -5.65 -37.81 43.20
C LYS A 14 -6.86 -37.54 44.11
N GLN A 15 -6.69 -36.78 45.19
CA GLN A 15 -7.79 -36.39 46.07
C GLN A 15 -8.79 -35.46 45.37
N LEU A 16 -8.33 -34.56 44.50
CA LEU A 16 -9.19 -33.71 43.68
C LEU A 16 -10.02 -34.55 42.67
N GLN A 17 -9.42 -35.56 42.06
CA GLN A 17 -10.09 -36.46 41.12
C GLN A 17 -11.17 -37.34 41.79
N GLN A 18 -11.00 -37.67 43.07
CA GLN A 18 -11.96 -38.51 43.82
C GLN A 18 -13.16 -37.74 44.39
N ARG A 19 -13.13 -36.40 44.39
CA ARG A 19 -14.26 -35.59 44.88
C ARG A 19 -15.42 -35.62 43.89
N LYS A 20 -16.46 -36.40 44.20
CA LYS A 20 -17.71 -36.39 43.42
C LYS A 20 -18.27 -34.95 43.35
N PRO A 21 -18.56 -34.42 42.16
CA PRO A 21 -19.08 -33.06 42.01
C PRO A 21 -20.41 -32.89 42.76
N LYS A 22 -20.51 -31.84 43.59
CA LYS A 22 -21.75 -31.48 44.29
C LYS A 22 -22.63 -30.67 43.32
N TYR A 23 -23.64 -31.31 42.77
CA TYR A 23 -24.63 -30.68 41.89
C TYR A 23 -25.68 -29.93 42.70
N LYS A 24 -25.80 -28.61 42.50
CA LYS A 24 -26.69 -27.73 43.29
C LYS A 24 -28.06 -27.48 42.64
N GLY A 25 -28.21 -27.77 41.34
CA GLY A 25 -29.46 -27.59 40.59
C GLY A 25 -30.17 -28.89 40.19
N LYS A 26 -31.47 -28.81 39.89
CA LYS A 26 -32.27 -29.94 39.34
C LYS A 26 -31.74 -30.43 37.99
N HIS A 27 -31.10 -29.55 37.21
CA HIS A 27 -30.52 -29.83 35.89
C HIS A 27 -29.03 -30.19 35.91
N ASP A 28 -28.38 -30.06 37.07
CA ASP A 28 -26.95 -30.35 37.21
C ASP A 28 -26.68 -31.84 37.44
N LYS A 29 -27.73 -32.65 37.67
CA LYS A 29 -27.59 -34.10 37.84
C LYS A 29 -26.99 -34.73 36.57
N PRO A 30 -26.11 -35.73 36.70
CA PRO A 30 -25.63 -36.47 35.54
C PRO A 30 -26.83 -37.08 34.81
N LYS A 31 -26.89 -36.85 33.51
CA LYS A 31 -27.95 -37.40 32.66
C LYS A 31 -27.69 -38.91 32.54
N PRO A 32 -28.60 -39.78 33.00
CA PRO A 32 -28.37 -41.24 32.99
C PRO A 32 -28.23 -41.85 31.58
N TRP A 33 -28.52 -41.08 30.55
CA TRP A 33 -28.42 -41.46 29.14
C TRP A 33 -27.19 -40.87 28.44
N ASP A 34 -26.36 -40.13 29.17
CA ASP A 34 -25.17 -39.40 28.69
C ASP A 34 -23.95 -39.98 29.41
N ASP A 35 -23.62 -41.22 29.04
CA ASP A 35 -22.46 -41.92 29.56
C ASP A 35 -21.21 -41.48 28.78
N GLY A 36 -20.05 -41.41 29.45
CA GLY A 36 -18.77 -41.04 28.82
C GLY A 36 -18.28 -41.98 27.70
N THR A 37 -19.00 -43.08 27.47
CA THR A 37 -18.79 -44.03 26.37
C THR A 37 -19.43 -43.56 25.06
N ILE A 38 -20.41 -42.64 25.12
CA ILE A 38 -21.15 -42.17 23.95
C ILE A 38 -20.34 -41.08 23.23
N ASP A 39 -19.91 -41.38 22.00
CA ASP A 39 -19.27 -40.37 21.15
C ASP A 39 -20.33 -39.44 20.54
N HIS A 40 -20.53 -38.31 21.21
CA HIS A 40 -21.45 -37.25 20.80
C HIS A 40 -21.08 -36.60 19.46
N TRP A 41 -19.88 -36.85 18.94
CA TRP A 41 -19.38 -36.25 17.70
C TRP A 41 -19.46 -37.21 16.51
N ASN A 42 -19.90 -38.45 16.73
CA ASN A 42 -20.11 -39.39 15.64
C ASN A 42 -21.32 -38.97 14.78
N ILE A 43 -21.12 -38.88 13.47
CA ILE A 43 -22.17 -38.49 12.52
C ILE A 43 -22.82 -39.76 11.99
N GLU A 44 -24.02 -40.08 12.46
CA GLU A 44 -24.81 -41.18 11.93
C GLU A 44 -25.39 -40.83 10.56
N LYS A 45 -25.33 -41.76 9.63
CA LYS A 45 -25.93 -41.58 8.31
C LYS A 45 -27.44 -41.58 8.43
N PHE A 46 -28.09 -40.65 7.73
CA PHE A 46 -29.55 -40.58 7.73
C PHE A 46 -30.16 -41.84 7.10
N ASP A 47 -31.07 -42.49 7.84
CA ASP A 47 -31.90 -43.56 7.31
C ASP A 47 -33.24 -42.99 6.82
N PRO A 48 -33.64 -43.25 5.56
CA PRO A 48 -34.97 -42.92 5.04
C PRO A 48 -36.16 -43.44 5.85
N SER A 49 -35.97 -44.37 6.80
CA SER A 49 -37.01 -44.81 7.74
C SER A 49 -37.37 -43.72 8.78
N CYS A 50 -36.44 -42.82 9.11
CA CYS A 50 -36.65 -41.79 10.14
C CYS A 50 -37.67 -40.71 9.73
N ASN A 51 -38.02 -40.61 8.45
CA ASN A 51 -39.03 -39.67 7.94
C ASN A 51 -39.89 -40.30 6.84
N GLU A 52 -40.80 -41.19 7.22
CA GLU A 52 -41.70 -41.87 6.30
C GLU A 52 -42.71 -40.92 5.63
N GLY A 53 -43.13 -39.87 6.35
CA GLY A 53 -44.11 -38.87 5.90
C GLY A 53 -43.57 -37.87 4.87
N GLY A 54 -42.25 -37.85 4.63
CA GLY A 54 -41.61 -36.97 3.66
C GLY A 54 -41.67 -35.48 4.06
N MET A 55 -41.55 -34.60 3.05
CA MET A 55 -41.58 -33.15 3.26
C MET A 55 -42.98 -32.58 2.97
N LEU A 56 -43.53 -31.82 3.92
CA LEU A 56 -44.83 -31.16 3.78
C LEU A 56 -44.76 -29.91 2.88
N ALA A 57 -43.65 -29.18 2.93
CA ALA A 57 -43.44 -27.94 2.20
C ALA A 57 -42.34 -28.09 1.15
N VAL A 58 -42.51 -27.37 0.04
CA VAL A 58 -41.51 -27.30 -1.03
C VAL A 58 -40.51 -26.19 -0.69
N SER A 59 -39.23 -26.58 -0.58
CA SER A 59 -38.10 -25.65 -0.46
C SER A 59 -37.38 -25.59 -1.79
N THR A 60 -37.24 -24.40 -2.35
CA THR A 60 -36.57 -24.17 -3.63
C THR A 60 -35.40 -23.22 -3.46
N PHE A 61 -34.23 -23.60 -3.97
CA PHE A 61 -33.05 -22.75 -4.05
C PHE A 61 -32.62 -22.58 -5.51
N SER A 62 -32.20 -21.36 -5.85
CA SER A 62 -31.68 -21.06 -7.17
C SER A 62 -30.34 -20.35 -7.08
N THR A 63 -29.45 -20.63 -8.03
CA THR A 63 -28.15 -19.96 -8.16
C THR A 63 -27.90 -19.59 -9.61
N LEU A 64 -27.46 -18.35 -9.84
CA LEU A 64 -27.01 -17.87 -11.14
C LEU A 64 -25.62 -18.41 -11.47
N PHE A 65 -25.38 -18.74 -12.73
CA PHE A 65 -24.06 -19.15 -13.23
C PHE A 65 -23.57 -18.24 -14.36
N PRO A 66 -22.25 -18.11 -14.55
CA PRO A 66 -21.70 -17.30 -15.65
C PRO A 66 -21.95 -17.92 -17.02
N LYS A 67 -22.21 -17.08 -18.03
CA LYS A 67 -22.52 -17.50 -19.41
C LYS A 67 -21.51 -18.48 -20.02
N TYR A 68 -20.21 -18.35 -19.73
CA TYR A 68 -19.19 -19.26 -20.26
C TYR A 68 -19.32 -20.70 -19.76
N ARG A 69 -20.06 -20.93 -18.67
CA ARG A 69 -20.20 -22.25 -18.03
C ARG A 69 -21.37 -23.08 -18.60
N GLU A 70 -22.24 -22.43 -19.37
CA GLU A 70 -23.47 -23.00 -19.94
C GLU A 70 -23.23 -24.31 -20.72
N LYS A 71 -22.29 -24.31 -21.67
CA LYS A 71 -21.99 -25.49 -22.51
C LYS A 71 -21.61 -26.72 -21.68
N TYR A 72 -20.81 -26.52 -20.63
CA TYR A 72 -20.41 -27.61 -19.74
C TYR A 72 -21.59 -28.10 -18.89
N LEU A 73 -22.38 -27.18 -18.35
CA LEU A 73 -23.54 -27.55 -17.53
C LEU A 73 -24.55 -28.34 -18.35
N GLN A 74 -24.82 -27.93 -19.60
CA GLN A 74 -25.73 -28.65 -20.49
C GLN A 74 -25.29 -30.11 -20.73
N GLN A 75 -23.97 -30.35 -20.90
CA GLN A 75 -23.43 -31.69 -21.10
C GLN A 75 -23.55 -32.57 -19.85
N VAL A 76 -23.33 -32.00 -18.66
CA VAL A 76 -23.22 -32.76 -17.41
C VAL A 76 -24.53 -32.79 -16.59
N TRP A 77 -25.51 -31.94 -16.95
CA TRP A 77 -26.80 -31.87 -16.27
C TRP A 77 -27.55 -33.20 -16.15
N PRO A 78 -27.55 -34.09 -17.16
CA PRO A 78 -28.19 -35.40 -17.04
C PRO A 78 -27.63 -36.25 -15.89
N ASP A 79 -26.32 -36.17 -15.64
CA ASP A 79 -25.67 -36.90 -14.55
C ASP A 79 -26.07 -36.32 -13.19
N VAL A 80 -26.07 -34.99 -13.06
CA VAL A 80 -26.51 -34.29 -11.85
C VAL A 80 -27.97 -34.64 -11.51
N ARG A 81 -28.83 -34.64 -12.54
CA ARG A 81 -30.23 -35.04 -12.39
C ARG A 81 -30.38 -36.48 -11.94
N ARG A 82 -29.58 -37.40 -12.49
CA ARG A 82 -29.60 -38.82 -12.10
C ARG A 82 -29.26 -38.99 -10.62
N VAL A 83 -28.24 -38.28 -10.13
CA VAL A 83 -27.80 -38.38 -8.73
C VAL A 83 -28.82 -37.74 -7.78
N LEU A 84 -29.28 -36.52 -8.05
CA LEU A 84 -30.27 -35.84 -7.19
C LEU A 84 -31.62 -36.57 -7.13
N LYS A 85 -32.00 -37.27 -8.20
CA LYS A 85 -33.21 -38.10 -8.25
C LYS A 85 -33.17 -39.26 -7.25
N GLN A 86 -31.99 -39.80 -6.91
CA GLN A 86 -31.85 -40.86 -5.90
C GLN A 86 -32.27 -40.38 -4.52
N TYR A 87 -32.09 -39.09 -4.24
CA TYR A 87 -32.46 -38.44 -2.99
C TYR A 87 -33.87 -37.80 -3.01
N GLY A 88 -34.60 -37.93 -4.11
CA GLY A 88 -35.92 -37.33 -4.27
C GLY A 88 -35.93 -35.82 -4.49
N VAL A 89 -34.79 -35.21 -4.86
CA VAL A 89 -34.68 -33.78 -5.14
C VAL A 89 -34.86 -33.52 -6.65
N SER A 90 -35.69 -32.54 -7.00
CA SER A 90 -35.86 -32.08 -8.38
C SER A 90 -34.82 -31.02 -8.72
N CYS A 91 -34.35 -31.02 -9.97
CA CYS A 91 -33.37 -30.04 -10.45
C CYS A 91 -33.66 -29.57 -11.89
N ASP A 92 -33.68 -28.25 -12.05
CA ASP A 92 -33.98 -27.58 -13.31
C ASP A 92 -32.85 -26.63 -13.72
N LEU A 93 -32.55 -26.59 -15.01
CA LEU A 93 -31.52 -25.74 -15.61
C LEU A 93 -32.19 -24.77 -16.59
N ASN A 94 -32.18 -23.49 -16.24
CA ASN A 94 -32.73 -22.43 -17.07
C ASN A 94 -31.60 -21.75 -17.85
N LEU A 95 -31.51 -22.03 -19.16
CA LEU A 95 -30.48 -21.45 -20.03
C LEU A 95 -30.76 -19.97 -20.35
N ASN A 96 -32.04 -19.57 -20.44
CA ASN A 96 -32.43 -18.20 -20.75
C ASN A 96 -32.01 -17.21 -19.64
N GLU A 97 -32.26 -17.58 -18.39
CA GLU A 97 -31.88 -16.77 -17.21
C GLU A 97 -30.44 -17.02 -16.77
N GLY A 98 -29.84 -18.14 -17.18
CA GLY A 98 -28.55 -18.60 -16.67
C GLY A 98 -28.63 -19.01 -15.19
N SER A 99 -29.72 -19.67 -14.79
CA SER A 99 -29.98 -20.10 -13.41
C SER A 99 -30.10 -21.62 -13.28
N MET A 100 -29.62 -22.16 -12.16
CA MET A 100 -29.81 -23.56 -11.75
C MET A 100 -30.69 -23.56 -10.52
N SER A 101 -31.73 -24.37 -10.53
CA SER A 101 -32.70 -24.47 -9.44
C SER A 101 -32.79 -25.89 -8.92
N VAL A 102 -32.88 -26.04 -7.59
CA VAL A 102 -33.13 -27.31 -6.90
C VAL A 102 -34.34 -27.14 -5.99
N SER A 103 -35.25 -28.12 -6.00
CA SER A 103 -36.47 -28.10 -5.22
C SER A 103 -36.73 -29.44 -4.54
N THR A 104 -37.22 -29.41 -3.31
CA THR A 104 -37.69 -30.62 -2.64
C THR A 104 -38.99 -31.10 -3.27
N THR A 105 -39.15 -32.42 -3.34
CA THR A 105 -40.40 -33.07 -3.74
C THR A 105 -41.04 -33.80 -2.55
N LEU A 106 -42.28 -34.25 -2.71
CA LEU A 106 -42.98 -35.11 -1.75
C LEU A 106 -42.22 -36.42 -1.45
N LYS A 107 -41.29 -36.83 -2.33
CA LYS A 107 -40.48 -38.04 -2.15
C LYS A 107 -39.18 -37.80 -1.39
N THR A 108 -38.87 -36.54 -1.07
CA THR A 108 -37.68 -36.19 -0.29
C THR A 108 -37.92 -36.63 1.15
N ARG A 109 -37.06 -37.48 1.69
CA ARG A 109 -37.15 -37.96 3.08
C ARG A 109 -36.15 -37.26 4.00
N ASP A 110 -34.93 -37.06 3.53
CA ASP A 110 -33.92 -36.30 4.26
C ASP A 110 -34.23 -34.80 4.22
N PRO A 111 -34.43 -34.12 5.37
CA PRO A 111 -34.64 -32.68 5.41
C PRO A 111 -33.39 -31.85 5.07
N TYR A 112 -32.17 -32.36 5.31
CA TYR A 112 -30.93 -31.61 5.12
C TYR A 112 -30.32 -31.75 3.73
N ILE A 113 -30.71 -32.77 2.95
CA ILE A 113 -30.21 -32.97 1.57
C ILE A 113 -30.41 -31.75 0.66
N ILE A 114 -31.45 -30.94 0.92
CA ILE A 114 -31.70 -29.72 0.14
C ILE A 114 -30.59 -28.68 0.34
N MET A 115 -29.99 -28.62 1.53
CA MET A 115 -28.86 -27.73 1.82
C MET A 115 -27.59 -28.19 1.09
N LYS A 116 -27.34 -29.51 1.07
CA LYS A 116 -26.25 -30.10 0.29
C LYS A 116 -26.46 -29.90 -1.22
N SER A 117 -27.70 -30.02 -1.70
CA SER A 117 -28.08 -29.77 -3.10
C SER A 117 -27.90 -28.31 -3.50
N LYS A 118 -28.22 -27.37 -2.60
CA LYS A 118 -27.94 -25.94 -2.76
C LYS A 118 -26.44 -25.68 -2.86
N ASP A 119 -25.63 -26.37 -2.07
CA ASP A 119 -24.18 -26.21 -2.11
C ASP A 119 -23.57 -26.85 -3.37
N LEU A 120 -24.13 -27.95 -3.87
CA LEU A 120 -23.79 -28.55 -5.17
C LEU A 120 -23.95 -27.54 -6.32
N ILE A 121 -25.11 -26.90 -6.44
CA ILE A 121 -25.34 -25.91 -7.52
C ILE A 121 -24.44 -24.68 -7.39
N LYS A 122 -24.13 -24.23 -6.16
CA LYS A 122 -23.13 -23.16 -5.95
C LYS A 122 -21.74 -23.59 -6.40
N LEU A 123 -21.31 -24.81 -6.11
CA LEU A 123 -20.01 -25.33 -6.55
C LEU A 123 -19.91 -25.43 -8.07
N LEU A 124 -20.96 -25.90 -8.73
CA LEU A 124 -21.07 -25.94 -10.19
C LEU A 124 -20.98 -24.53 -10.80
N ALA A 125 -21.64 -23.55 -10.19
CA ALA A 125 -21.56 -22.14 -10.60
C ALA A 125 -20.14 -21.55 -10.43
N ARG A 126 -19.35 -22.07 -9.48
CA ARG A 126 -17.92 -21.74 -9.27
C ARG A 126 -16.97 -22.57 -10.12
N SER A 127 -17.49 -23.25 -11.15
CA SER A 127 -16.79 -24.12 -12.10
C SER A 127 -16.04 -25.31 -11.49
N VAL A 128 -16.47 -25.80 -10.33
CA VAL A 128 -15.99 -27.11 -9.85
C VAL A 128 -16.47 -28.19 -10.83
N PRO A 129 -15.63 -29.18 -11.20
CA PRO A 129 -16.06 -30.30 -12.05
C PRO A 129 -17.16 -31.11 -11.37
N ALA A 130 -18.19 -31.52 -12.10
CA ALA A 130 -19.33 -32.22 -11.50
C ALA A 130 -18.98 -33.53 -10.78
N PRO A 131 -18.06 -34.40 -11.27
CA PRO A 131 -17.66 -35.60 -10.54
C PRO A 131 -17.09 -35.30 -9.15
N GLN A 132 -16.41 -34.16 -9.01
CA GLN A 132 -15.90 -33.71 -7.73
C GLN A 132 -16.99 -33.05 -6.89
N ALA A 133 -17.86 -32.25 -7.51
CA ALA A 133 -18.94 -31.56 -6.83
C ALA A 133 -19.99 -32.53 -6.25
N MET A 134 -20.30 -33.64 -6.93
CA MET A 134 -21.29 -34.64 -6.48
C MET A 134 -20.92 -35.27 -5.13
N LYS A 135 -19.64 -35.30 -4.75
CA LYS A 135 -19.17 -35.77 -3.43
C LYS A 135 -19.70 -34.93 -2.27
N ILE A 136 -20.24 -33.72 -2.52
CA ILE A 136 -20.81 -32.88 -1.47
C ILE A 136 -22.08 -33.46 -0.85
N LEU A 137 -22.73 -34.40 -1.55
CA LEU A 137 -23.93 -35.05 -1.07
C LEU A 137 -23.64 -36.01 0.09
N ASP A 138 -22.38 -36.44 0.26
CA ASP A 138 -21.94 -37.19 1.43
C ASP A 138 -21.88 -36.27 2.67
N ASP A 139 -22.25 -36.81 3.84
CA ASP A 139 -22.33 -36.02 5.08
C ASP A 139 -20.96 -35.54 5.58
N GLU A 140 -19.92 -36.34 5.41
CA GLU A 140 -18.53 -36.03 5.78
C GLU A 140 -17.93 -34.88 4.97
N MET A 141 -18.45 -34.66 3.75
CA MET A 141 -17.97 -33.63 2.85
C MET A 141 -18.76 -32.34 3.03
N GLN A 142 -18.02 -31.25 3.19
CA GLN A 142 -18.56 -29.90 3.26
C GLN A 142 -17.90 -29.01 2.22
N CYS A 143 -18.54 -27.87 1.93
CA CYS A 143 -18.00 -26.88 1.01
C CYS A 143 -17.77 -25.55 1.71
N ASP A 144 -16.78 -24.81 1.22
CA ASP A 144 -16.54 -23.44 1.63
C ASP A 144 -16.22 -22.56 0.42
N ILE A 145 -16.93 -21.44 0.28
CA ILE A 145 -16.72 -20.46 -0.79
C ILE A 145 -16.12 -19.21 -0.14
N ILE A 146 -14.82 -19.02 -0.33
CA ILE A 146 -14.05 -17.95 0.30
C ILE A 146 -13.98 -16.77 -0.67
N PRO A 147 -14.62 -15.62 -0.36
CA PRO A 147 -14.48 -14.41 -1.16
C PRO A 147 -13.14 -13.75 -0.90
N ILE A 148 -12.32 -13.60 -1.95
CA ILE A 148 -11.02 -12.93 -1.88
C ILE A 148 -11.04 -11.52 -2.49
N SER A 149 -12.17 -11.11 -3.06
CA SER A 149 -12.36 -9.83 -3.76
C SER A 149 -12.01 -8.60 -2.90
N ASN A 150 -12.51 -8.56 -1.66
CA ASN A 150 -12.45 -7.35 -0.82
C ASN A 150 -11.17 -7.25 0.01
N LEU A 151 -10.27 -8.22 -0.11
CA LEU A 151 -9.07 -8.29 0.73
C LEU A 151 -7.93 -7.40 0.21
N VAL A 152 -7.94 -7.03 -1.08
CA VAL A 152 -6.88 -6.23 -1.71
C VAL A 152 -7.47 -5.21 -2.68
N SER A 153 -7.18 -3.93 -2.45
CA SER A 153 -7.68 -2.83 -3.31
C SER A 153 -7.02 -2.80 -4.70
N ASN A 154 -5.71 -3.04 -4.76
CA ASN A 154 -4.96 -2.92 -6.03
C ASN A 154 -5.06 -4.21 -6.86
N LYS A 155 -5.60 -4.11 -8.08
CA LYS A 155 -5.81 -5.24 -9.00
C LYS A 155 -4.53 -6.03 -9.32
N GLU A 156 -3.43 -5.36 -9.64
CA GLU A 156 -2.15 -6.04 -9.95
C GLU A 156 -1.62 -6.84 -8.76
N ARG A 157 -1.72 -6.25 -7.56
CA ARG A 157 -1.30 -6.87 -6.31
C ARG A 157 -2.18 -8.09 -6.00
N PHE A 158 -3.47 -7.99 -6.25
CA PHE A 158 -4.41 -9.09 -6.13
C PHE A 158 -4.03 -10.26 -7.06
N ILE A 159 -3.77 -9.98 -8.33
CA ILE A 159 -3.36 -11.01 -9.31
C ILE A 159 -2.06 -11.70 -8.87
N LYS A 160 -1.04 -10.94 -8.45
CA LYS A 160 0.24 -11.51 -7.97
C LYS A 160 0.04 -12.39 -6.73
N ARG A 161 -0.73 -11.93 -5.74
CA ARG A 161 -0.99 -12.71 -4.50
C ARG A 161 -1.84 -13.96 -4.77
N ARG A 162 -2.84 -13.86 -5.64
CA ARG A 162 -3.62 -15.01 -6.10
C ARG A 162 -2.72 -16.02 -6.81
N GLN A 163 -1.80 -15.56 -7.66
CA GLN A 163 -0.83 -16.43 -8.32
C GLN A 163 0.10 -17.12 -7.31
N HIS A 164 0.52 -16.43 -6.24
CA HIS A 164 1.32 -17.05 -5.18
C HIS A 164 0.56 -18.16 -4.43
N LEU A 165 -0.77 -18.05 -4.29
CA LEU A 165 -1.60 -19.10 -3.70
C LEU A 165 -1.65 -20.36 -4.58
N ILE A 166 -1.71 -20.18 -5.91
CA ILE A 166 -1.66 -21.30 -6.87
C ILE A 166 -0.25 -21.91 -6.89
N GLY A 167 0.77 -21.05 -6.93
CA GLY A 167 2.17 -21.42 -7.07
C GLY A 167 2.57 -21.75 -8.51
N PRO A 168 3.87 -22.01 -8.76
CA PRO A 168 4.34 -22.48 -10.05
C PRO A 168 3.76 -23.88 -10.34
N ASN A 169 3.25 -24.10 -11.56
CA ASN A 169 2.62 -25.35 -11.98
C ASN A 169 1.57 -25.90 -11.00
N SER A 170 0.84 -25.00 -10.30
CA SER A 170 -0.15 -25.36 -9.27
C SER A 170 0.39 -26.22 -8.11
N SER A 171 1.71 -26.25 -7.91
CA SER A 171 2.36 -27.07 -6.87
C SER A 171 1.95 -26.70 -5.45
N THR A 172 1.79 -25.40 -5.17
CA THR A 172 1.39 -24.89 -3.85
C THR A 172 -0.05 -25.27 -3.55
N LEU A 173 -0.94 -25.13 -4.54
CA LEU A 173 -2.33 -25.55 -4.43
C LEU A 173 -2.42 -27.06 -4.20
N LYS A 174 -1.70 -27.86 -5.00
CA LYS A 174 -1.70 -29.34 -4.84
C LYS A 174 -1.17 -29.78 -3.47
N ALA A 175 -0.15 -29.11 -2.95
CA ALA A 175 0.37 -29.37 -1.61
C ALA A 175 -0.66 -29.07 -0.53
N ILE A 176 -1.42 -27.97 -0.66
CA ILE A 176 -2.52 -27.65 0.27
C ILE A 176 -3.59 -28.75 0.20
N GLU A 177 -3.99 -29.18 -0.99
CA GLU A 177 -5.00 -30.23 -1.17
C GLU A 177 -4.61 -31.55 -0.48
N ILE A 178 -3.37 -32.00 -0.66
CA ILE A 178 -2.84 -33.24 -0.06
C ILE A 178 -2.75 -33.13 1.46
N LEU A 179 -2.32 -31.97 1.97
CA LEU A 179 -2.13 -31.77 3.41
C LEU A 179 -3.45 -31.67 4.16
N THR A 180 -4.44 -30.97 3.60
CA THR A 180 -5.74 -30.75 4.25
C THR A 180 -6.79 -31.79 3.86
N ASN A 181 -6.47 -32.71 2.93
CA ASN A 181 -7.42 -33.63 2.30
C ASN A 181 -8.65 -32.88 1.75
N CYS A 182 -8.43 -31.69 1.18
CA CYS A 182 -9.47 -30.89 0.57
C CYS A 182 -9.22 -30.77 -0.93
N TYR A 183 -10.28 -30.60 -1.71
CA TYR A 183 -10.20 -30.11 -3.07
C TYR A 183 -10.29 -28.59 -3.06
N VAL A 184 -9.37 -27.89 -3.74
CA VAL A 184 -9.33 -26.43 -3.73
C VAL A 184 -9.26 -25.91 -5.15
N LEU A 185 -10.19 -25.05 -5.54
CA LEU A 185 -10.23 -24.40 -6.84
C LEU A 185 -10.19 -22.89 -6.67
N VAL A 186 -9.14 -22.27 -7.25
CA VAL A 186 -8.96 -20.82 -7.24
C VAL A 186 -9.47 -20.26 -8.57
N GLN A 187 -10.58 -19.52 -8.53
CA GLN A 187 -11.16 -18.92 -9.73
C GLN A 187 -11.60 -17.48 -9.51
N GLY A 188 -11.09 -16.58 -10.36
CA GLY A 188 -11.48 -15.18 -10.36
C GLY A 188 -11.23 -14.54 -8.99
N ASN A 189 -12.31 -14.14 -8.33
CA ASN A 189 -12.30 -13.44 -7.04
C ASN A 189 -12.74 -14.31 -5.86
N THR A 190 -12.84 -15.62 -6.07
CA THR A 190 -13.25 -16.58 -5.04
C THR A 190 -12.39 -17.83 -5.06
N VAL A 191 -12.25 -18.45 -3.90
CA VAL A 191 -11.64 -19.77 -3.76
C VAL A 191 -12.72 -20.72 -3.28
N ALA A 192 -13.03 -21.75 -4.07
CA ALA A 192 -13.93 -22.82 -3.67
C ALA A 192 -13.10 -23.94 -3.05
N ALA A 193 -13.52 -24.43 -1.89
CA ALA A 193 -12.90 -25.55 -1.21
C ALA A 193 -13.96 -26.61 -0.86
N MET A 194 -13.58 -27.89 -0.92
CA MET A 194 -14.42 -29.01 -0.51
C MET A 194 -13.61 -29.97 0.36
N GLY A 195 -14.16 -30.45 1.45
CA GLY A 195 -13.48 -31.40 2.35
C GLY A 195 -14.10 -31.44 3.73
N SER A 196 -13.36 -31.98 4.70
CA SER A 196 -13.77 -32.02 6.09
C SER A 196 -13.72 -30.63 6.75
N PHE A 197 -14.49 -30.43 7.82
CA PHE A 197 -14.56 -29.15 8.53
C PHE A 197 -13.19 -28.67 9.07
N LYS A 198 -12.37 -29.60 9.60
CA LYS A 198 -10.99 -29.31 10.06
C LYS A 198 -10.12 -28.81 8.90
N GLY A 199 -10.21 -29.46 7.75
CA GLY A 199 -9.48 -29.08 6.54
C GLY A 199 -9.92 -27.72 6.01
N LEU A 200 -11.23 -27.48 5.89
CA LEU A 200 -11.79 -26.20 5.40
C LEU A 200 -11.37 -25.01 6.28
N LYS A 201 -11.39 -25.16 7.61
CA LYS A 201 -10.92 -24.12 8.54
C LYS A 201 -9.43 -23.79 8.32
N GLN A 202 -8.62 -24.80 8.04
CA GLN A 202 -7.20 -24.59 7.70
C GLN A 202 -7.05 -23.89 6.35
N VAL A 203 -7.73 -24.36 5.30
CA VAL A 203 -7.70 -23.76 3.97
C VAL A 203 -8.12 -22.29 4.02
N ARG A 204 -9.24 -21.97 4.68
CA ARG A 204 -9.72 -20.60 4.86
C ARG A 204 -8.65 -19.69 5.47
N ARG A 205 -8.02 -20.14 6.56
CA ARG A 205 -6.94 -19.39 7.21
C ARG A 205 -5.76 -19.16 6.26
N ILE A 206 -5.37 -20.17 5.48
CA ILE A 206 -4.26 -20.08 4.52
C ILE A 206 -4.58 -19.07 3.41
N VAL A 207 -5.79 -19.14 2.85
CA VAL A 207 -6.24 -18.25 1.79
C VAL A 207 -6.28 -16.80 2.28
N GLU A 208 -6.89 -16.55 3.43
CA GLU A 208 -6.98 -15.20 4.01
C GLU A 208 -5.60 -14.62 4.36
N ASP A 209 -4.73 -15.40 5.03
CA ASP A 209 -3.39 -14.95 5.42
C ASP A 209 -2.49 -14.69 4.19
N SER A 210 -2.62 -15.52 3.14
CA SER A 210 -1.90 -15.38 1.87
C SER A 210 -2.31 -14.10 1.12
N ILE A 211 -3.62 -13.87 0.97
CA ILE A 211 -4.13 -12.69 0.24
C ILE A 211 -3.89 -11.39 1.01
N LEU A 212 -3.97 -11.39 2.34
CA LEU A 212 -3.65 -10.23 3.18
C LEU A 212 -2.14 -9.95 3.30
N ASN A 213 -1.28 -10.85 2.80
CA ASN A 213 0.17 -10.78 2.94
C ASN A 213 0.63 -10.72 4.41
N LYS A 214 -0.04 -11.50 5.26
CA LYS A 214 0.41 -11.78 6.63
C LYS A 214 1.53 -12.80 6.60
N LYS A 215 1.36 -13.87 5.82
CA LYS A 215 2.30 -14.97 5.62
C LYS A 215 2.20 -15.51 4.20
N HIS A 216 3.32 -15.96 3.63
CA HIS A 216 3.32 -16.66 2.34
C HIS A 216 2.76 -18.08 2.51
N PRO A 217 2.00 -18.65 1.54
CA PRO A 217 1.38 -19.98 1.67
C PRO A 217 2.38 -21.10 1.97
N ILE A 218 3.62 -20.99 1.48
CA ILE A 218 4.71 -21.94 1.78
C ILE A 218 4.96 -22.08 3.30
N TYR A 219 4.86 -21.00 4.08
CA TYR A 219 5.03 -21.09 5.54
C TYR A 219 3.89 -21.87 6.20
N HIS A 220 2.67 -21.73 5.68
CA HIS A 220 1.54 -22.51 6.15
C HIS A 220 1.68 -23.99 5.79
N ILE A 221 2.12 -24.28 4.57
CA ILE A 221 2.43 -25.65 4.12
C ILE A 221 3.46 -26.28 5.04
N LYS A 222 4.59 -25.60 5.32
CA LYS A 222 5.61 -26.10 6.25
C LYS A 222 5.06 -26.32 7.66
N THR A 223 4.22 -25.42 8.14
CA THR A 223 3.54 -25.56 9.44
C THR A 223 2.62 -26.79 9.45
N LEU A 224 1.85 -27.02 8.39
CA LEU A 224 0.96 -28.17 8.27
C LEU A 224 1.71 -29.49 8.15
N MET A 225 2.82 -29.53 7.39
CA MET A 225 3.69 -30.70 7.30
C MET A 225 4.21 -31.10 8.69
N ILE A 226 4.76 -30.13 9.44
CA ILE A 226 5.27 -30.40 10.80
C ILE A 226 4.13 -30.85 11.72
N ARG A 227 2.95 -30.22 11.66
CA ARG A 227 1.79 -30.66 12.45
C ARG A 227 1.38 -32.10 12.14
N ARG A 228 1.39 -32.49 10.87
CA ARG A 228 1.00 -33.84 10.46
C ARG A 228 2.02 -34.89 10.89
N GLU A 229 3.32 -34.54 10.97
CA GLU A 229 4.33 -35.43 11.56
C GLU A 229 4.21 -35.50 13.08
N LEU A 230 3.92 -34.38 13.75
CA LEU A 230 3.71 -34.37 15.20
C LEU A 230 2.44 -35.12 15.63
N GLU A 231 1.38 -35.09 14.81
CA GLU A 231 0.11 -35.81 15.05
C GLU A 231 0.28 -37.33 15.02
N LYS A 232 1.34 -37.85 14.38
CA LYS A 232 1.66 -39.29 14.40
C LYS A 232 2.28 -39.75 15.71
N ILE A 233 2.82 -38.82 16.52
CA ILE A 233 3.48 -39.13 17.79
C ILE A 233 2.43 -39.06 18.90
N PRO A 234 2.02 -40.19 19.52
CA PRO A 234 0.95 -40.20 20.51
C PRO A 234 1.31 -39.43 21.79
N ASP A 235 2.58 -39.45 22.20
CA ASP A 235 3.06 -38.83 23.44
C ASP A 235 2.86 -37.30 23.48
N LEU A 236 2.91 -36.65 22.31
CA LEU A 236 2.80 -35.20 22.19
C LEU A 236 1.36 -34.71 21.91
N ALA A 237 0.37 -35.60 21.82
CA ALA A 237 -1.00 -35.25 21.43
C ALA A 237 -1.67 -34.25 22.38
N ASN A 238 -1.36 -34.32 23.69
CA ASN A 238 -1.97 -33.48 24.72
C ASN A 238 -1.17 -32.19 25.00
N GLU A 239 0.01 -32.02 24.41
CA GLU A 239 0.87 -30.86 24.63
C GLU A 239 0.71 -29.78 23.54
N SER A 240 1.00 -28.52 23.89
CA SER A 240 1.00 -27.43 22.91
C SER A 240 2.24 -27.47 22.01
N TRP A 241 2.01 -27.58 20.68
CA TRP A 241 3.08 -27.67 19.69
C TRP A 241 3.73 -26.32 19.30
N ASP A 242 3.34 -25.21 19.90
CA ASP A 242 3.80 -23.87 19.50
C ASP A 242 5.32 -23.65 19.61
N ARG A 243 6.01 -24.46 20.43
CA ARG A 243 7.48 -24.47 20.54
C ARG A 243 8.14 -25.07 19.28
N LEU A 244 7.53 -26.11 18.73
CA LEU A 244 8.07 -26.89 17.60
C LEU A 244 7.71 -26.27 16.24
N LEU A 245 6.68 -25.41 16.21
CA LEU A 245 6.25 -24.74 15.00
C LEU A 245 7.18 -23.57 14.60
N PRO A 246 7.58 -23.48 13.32
CA PRO A 246 8.36 -22.36 12.82
C PRO A 246 7.63 -21.02 12.99
N LYS A 247 8.20 -20.12 13.79
CA LYS A 247 7.64 -18.78 14.00
C LYS A 247 8.11 -17.83 12.90
N PHE A 248 7.21 -17.47 11.99
CA PHE A 248 7.47 -16.42 11.01
C PHE A 248 7.47 -15.04 11.68
N LYS A 249 8.62 -14.36 11.67
CA LYS A 249 8.75 -12.95 12.08
C LYS A 249 8.83 -12.07 10.84
N LYS A 250 7.84 -11.19 10.65
CA LYS A 250 7.88 -10.20 9.57
C LYS A 250 8.95 -9.16 9.87
N LYS A 251 10.07 -9.20 9.14
CA LYS A 251 11.11 -8.16 9.22
C LYS A 251 10.63 -6.92 8.50
N ASN A 252 9.94 -6.02 9.20
CA ASN A 252 9.66 -4.67 8.71
C ASN A 252 10.92 -3.82 8.89
N VAL A 253 11.96 -4.09 8.10
CA VAL A 253 13.19 -3.27 8.13
C VAL A 253 12.80 -1.87 7.67
N LYS A 254 12.85 -0.91 8.60
CA LYS A 254 12.56 0.49 8.29
C LYS A 254 13.62 0.99 7.31
N GLN A 255 13.23 1.22 6.05
CA GLN A 255 14.10 1.90 5.10
C GLN A 255 14.41 3.31 5.61
N LYS A 256 15.63 3.79 5.32
CA LYS A 256 16.06 5.13 5.70
C LYS A 256 15.03 6.14 5.17
N LYS A 257 14.36 6.85 6.08
CA LYS A 257 13.42 7.90 5.71
C LYS A 257 14.21 8.99 4.99
N VAL A 258 14.01 9.12 3.69
CA VAL A 258 14.45 10.30 2.95
C VAL A 258 13.74 11.49 3.61
N LYS A 259 14.48 12.53 4.00
CA LYS A 259 13.89 13.77 4.54
C LYS A 259 12.92 14.31 3.47
N SER A 260 11.63 14.11 3.67
CA SER A 260 10.62 14.58 2.74
C SER A 260 10.59 16.09 2.81
N LYS A 261 10.87 16.76 1.67
CA LYS A 261 10.58 18.19 1.53
C LYS A 261 9.12 18.42 1.92
N GLU A 262 8.85 19.44 2.73
CA GLU A 262 7.49 19.80 3.13
C GLU A 262 6.61 19.93 1.89
N LYS A 263 5.45 19.25 1.89
CA LYS A 263 4.52 19.31 0.76
C LYS A 263 3.92 20.71 0.71
N LYS A 264 3.97 21.34 -0.46
CA LYS A 264 3.29 22.63 -0.69
C LYS A 264 1.78 22.47 -0.41
N PRO A 265 1.11 23.47 0.18
CA PRO A 265 -0.33 23.42 0.42
C PRO A 265 -1.08 23.23 -0.91
N TYR A 266 -2.16 22.43 -0.88
CA TYR A 266 -2.99 22.20 -2.05
C TYR A 266 -3.70 23.49 -2.43
N THR A 267 -3.38 24.02 -3.61
CA THR A 267 -4.13 25.09 -4.26
C THR A 267 -4.98 24.46 -5.37
N PRO A 268 -6.30 24.73 -5.42
CA PRO A 268 -7.16 24.24 -6.49
C PRO A 268 -6.86 24.92 -7.83
N PHE A 269 -6.22 26.10 -7.79
CA PHE A 269 -5.80 26.81 -8.98
C PHE A 269 -4.43 26.32 -9.47
N PRO A 270 -4.29 26.01 -10.78
CA PRO A 270 -2.99 25.71 -11.34
C PRO A 270 -2.07 26.94 -11.25
N PRO A 271 -0.75 26.78 -11.11
CA PRO A 271 0.18 27.90 -11.23
C PRO A 271 0.09 28.51 -12.63
N PRO A 272 0.39 29.81 -12.80
CA PRO A 272 0.43 30.44 -14.12
C PRO A 272 1.44 29.70 -15.01
N GLN A 273 1.09 29.50 -16.28
CA GLN A 273 2.03 28.95 -17.25
C GLN A 273 3.21 29.92 -17.40
N PRO A 274 4.45 29.44 -17.49
CA PRO A 274 5.58 30.32 -17.77
C PRO A 274 5.36 30.99 -19.14
N PRO A 275 5.50 32.32 -19.25
CA PRO A 275 5.30 33.02 -20.51
C PRO A 275 6.27 32.51 -21.57
N SER A 276 5.83 32.47 -22.83
CA SER A 276 6.72 32.11 -23.94
C SER A 276 7.76 33.22 -24.16
N LYS A 277 8.83 32.92 -24.91
CA LYS A 277 9.80 33.95 -25.32
C LYS A 277 9.11 35.10 -26.07
N ILE A 278 8.10 34.78 -26.88
CA ILE A 278 7.31 35.75 -27.63
C ILE A 278 6.51 36.63 -26.65
N ASP A 279 5.89 36.04 -25.63
CA ASP A 279 5.14 36.80 -24.62
C ASP A 279 6.05 37.73 -23.81
N LEU A 280 7.25 37.27 -23.45
CA LEU A 280 8.27 38.10 -22.79
C LEU A 280 8.75 39.25 -23.69
N GLU A 281 8.92 38.98 -24.99
CA GLU A 281 9.28 40.01 -25.98
C GLU A 281 8.13 40.99 -26.23
N LEU A 282 6.87 40.53 -26.20
CA LEU A 282 5.68 41.38 -26.31
C LEU A 282 5.49 42.24 -25.06
N GLU A 283 5.71 41.69 -23.87
CA GLU A 283 5.63 42.39 -22.58
C GLU A 283 6.73 43.46 -22.44
N SER A 284 7.97 43.15 -22.86
CA SER A 284 9.08 44.12 -22.89
C SER A 284 8.95 45.16 -24.01
N GLY A 285 8.03 44.96 -24.96
CA GLY A 285 7.87 45.79 -26.15
C GLY A 285 9.00 45.63 -27.18
N ASP A 286 10.01 44.81 -26.88
CA ASP A 286 11.13 44.55 -27.79
C ASP A 286 10.67 43.78 -29.03
N TYR A 287 9.57 43.02 -28.96
CA TYR A 287 9.00 42.33 -30.12
C TYR A 287 8.72 43.29 -31.29
N PHE A 288 8.25 44.50 -31.00
CA PHE A 288 7.86 45.49 -32.01
C PHE A 288 9.04 46.26 -32.64
N TYR A 289 10.24 46.18 -32.07
CA TYR A 289 11.41 46.86 -32.63
C TYR A 289 12.01 46.10 -33.81
N SER A 290 12.36 46.83 -34.88
CA SER A 290 13.15 46.29 -35.98
C SER A 290 14.56 45.91 -35.51
N GLU A 291 15.18 44.94 -36.18
CA GLU A 291 16.53 44.47 -35.83
C GLU A 291 17.57 45.59 -35.82
N LYS A 292 17.44 46.57 -36.72
CA LYS A 292 18.29 47.77 -36.77
C LYS A 292 18.17 48.63 -35.51
N ARG A 293 16.96 48.77 -34.95
CA ARG A 293 16.72 49.52 -33.72
C ARG A 293 17.19 48.74 -32.49
N LYS A 294 17.01 47.42 -32.49
CA LYS A 294 17.57 46.52 -31.46
C LYS A 294 19.09 46.57 -31.41
N SER A 295 19.77 46.57 -32.55
CA SER A 295 21.23 46.64 -32.60
C SER A 295 21.77 48.01 -32.19
N ALA A 296 21.10 49.10 -32.57
CA ALA A 296 21.45 50.46 -32.13
C ALA A 296 21.33 50.61 -30.60
N LYS A 297 20.24 50.11 -29.99
CA LYS A 297 20.04 50.12 -28.53
C LYS A 297 21.12 49.32 -27.80
N LYS A 298 21.46 48.11 -28.31
CA LYS A 298 22.57 47.29 -27.77
C LYS A 298 23.94 47.99 -27.89
N TRP A 299 24.17 48.71 -28.98
CA TRP A 299 25.40 49.48 -29.17
C TRP A 299 25.50 50.64 -28.19
N GLN A 300 24.42 51.39 -28.00
CA GLN A 300 24.34 52.46 -27.00
C GLN A 300 24.59 51.94 -25.59
N GLU A 301 23.94 50.85 -25.19
CA GLU A 301 24.16 50.22 -23.88
C GLU A 301 25.62 49.76 -23.69
N LYS A 302 26.28 49.28 -24.76
CA LYS A 302 27.70 48.91 -24.71
C LYS A 302 28.60 50.13 -24.54
N GLN A 303 28.30 51.24 -25.20
CA GLN A 303 29.03 52.51 -25.05
C GLN A 303 28.85 53.08 -23.64
N GLU A 304 27.64 53.05 -23.10
CA GLU A 304 27.35 53.48 -21.73
C GLU A 304 28.11 52.63 -20.69
N LYS A 305 28.10 51.30 -20.82
CA LYS A 305 28.88 50.40 -19.95
C LYS A 305 30.38 50.65 -20.08
N GLN A 306 30.87 50.96 -21.27
CA GLN A 306 32.28 51.29 -21.49
C GLN A 306 32.65 52.63 -20.86
N ALA A 307 31.78 53.63 -20.98
CA ALA A 307 31.94 54.93 -20.33
C ALA A 307 31.91 54.79 -18.80
N GLU A 308 30.99 54.00 -18.25
CA GLU A 308 30.89 53.71 -16.82
C GLU A 308 32.13 53.01 -16.29
N LYS A 309 32.62 51.96 -16.97
CA LYS A 309 33.88 51.28 -16.59
C LYS A 309 35.07 52.21 -16.67
N THR A 310 35.13 53.07 -17.68
CA THR A 310 36.20 54.05 -17.83
C THR A 310 36.14 55.09 -16.71
N ALA A 311 34.94 55.55 -16.33
CA ALA A 311 34.72 56.45 -15.21
C ALA A 311 35.09 55.78 -13.88
N ALA A 312 34.70 54.52 -13.66
CA ALA A 312 35.05 53.75 -12.47
C ALA A 312 36.56 53.50 -12.37
N ASN A 313 37.23 53.18 -13.49
CA ASN A 313 38.68 53.03 -13.52
C ASN A 313 39.41 54.35 -13.29
N LYS A 314 38.89 55.47 -13.83
CA LYS A 314 39.39 56.81 -13.53
C LYS A 314 39.22 57.14 -12.03
N ARG A 315 38.05 56.85 -11.44
CA ARG A 315 37.80 57.03 -10.00
C ARG A 315 38.78 56.21 -9.15
N LYS A 316 38.95 54.92 -9.45
CA LYS A 316 39.94 54.06 -8.78
C LYS A 316 41.37 54.56 -8.94
N ARG A 317 41.73 55.08 -10.14
CA ARG A 317 43.06 55.64 -10.40
C ARG A 317 43.30 56.93 -9.61
N VAL A 318 42.29 57.80 -9.50
CA VAL A 318 42.35 59.02 -8.69
C VAL A 318 42.41 58.68 -7.20
N GLU A 319 41.60 57.73 -6.73
CA GLU A 319 41.63 57.23 -5.35
C GLU A 319 43.00 56.66 -4.97
N ALA A 320 43.66 55.93 -5.88
CA ALA A 320 45.01 55.41 -5.66
C ALA A 320 46.11 56.50 -5.64
N PHE A 321 45.85 57.66 -6.26
CA PHE A 321 46.80 58.78 -6.32
C PHE A 321 46.64 59.77 -5.15
N ILE A 322 45.54 59.67 -4.40
CA ILE A 322 45.36 60.41 -3.16
C ILE A 322 46.05 59.58 -2.05
N PRO A 323 47.08 60.13 -1.39
CA PRO A 323 47.72 59.43 -0.28
C PRO A 323 46.67 59.03 0.76
N PRO A 324 46.70 57.79 1.27
CA PRO A 324 45.86 57.40 2.40
C PRO A 324 46.06 58.42 3.52
N LYS A 325 44.98 58.92 4.12
CA LYS A 325 45.11 59.85 5.24
C LYS A 325 45.76 59.09 6.40
N GLU A 326 47.00 59.44 6.71
CA GLU A 326 47.71 58.90 7.85
C GLU A 326 46.97 59.28 9.15
N HIS A 327 46.69 58.27 9.97
CA HIS A 327 46.29 58.50 11.35
C HIS A 327 47.55 58.86 12.13
N THR A 328 47.64 60.10 12.61
CA THR A 328 48.76 60.49 13.48
C THR A 328 48.68 59.71 14.79
N ASN A 329 49.47 58.64 14.92
CA ASN A 329 49.76 58.01 16.21
C ASN A 329 50.74 58.91 16.96
N LYS A 330 50.20 59.80 17.80
CA LYS A 330 51.01 60.50 18.80
C LYS A 330 51.38 59.50 19.90
N HIS A 331 52.63 59.04 19.87
CA HIS A 331 53.30 58.53 21.06
C HIS A 331 54.49 59.43 21.34
N THR A 332 54.37 60.27 22.36
CA THR A 332 55.45 60.75 23.22
C THR A 332 54.79 61.38 24.45
N ASP A 333 55.29 60.96 25.60
CA ASP A 333 54.80 61.26 26.94
C ASP A 333 54.81 62.76 27.28
N GLU A 334 53.90 63.15 28.18
CA GLU A 334 53.67 64.53 28.65
C GLU A 334 54.92 65.20 29.28
N PRO A 335 54.91 66.54 29.40
CA PRO A 335 54.52 67.05 30.72
C PRO A 335 53.49 68.20 30.69
N LYS A 336 52.78 68.28 31.82
CA LYS A 336 51.65 69.12 32.20
C LYS A 336 51.93 70.63 32.05
N ASP A 337 50.94 71.39 31.60
CA ASP A 337 50.38 72.51 32.38
C ASP A 337 49.13 73.11 31.70
N GLY A 338 48.20 73.58 32.53
CA GLY A 338 46.80 73.76 32.15
C GLY A 338 46.37 75.15 31.67
N HIS A 339 45.06 75.16 31.34
CA HIS A 339 44.12 76.28 31.29
C HIS A 339 43.85 76.94 29.91
N ASN A 340 42.56 76.88 29.53
CA ASN A 340 41.81 77.64 28.49
C ASN A 340 42.13 77.29 27.01
N ASP A 341 41.18 77.06 26.10
CA ASP A 341 40.13 77.99 25.68
C ASP A 341 39.03 77.34 24.79
N VAL A 342 37.78 77.55 25.17
CA VAL A 342 36.54 77.28 24.40
C VAL A 342 36.51 78.01 23.04
N ALA A 343 37.36 79.03 22.87
CA ALA A 343 37.55 79.78 21.62
C ALA A 343 38.12 78.92 20.48
N THR A 344 38.92 77.90 20.78
CA THR A 344 39.52 77.01 19.76
C THR A 344 38.50 76.03 19.16
N LEU A 345 37.49 75.63 19.94
CA LEU A 345 36.43 74.71 19.52
C LEU A 345 35.45 75.38 18.56
N THR A 346 35.08 76.64 18.82
CA THR A 346 34.16 77.42 17.98
C THR A 346 34.75 77.78 16.62
N GLN A 347 36.05 78.04 16.54
CA GLN A 347 36.74 78.28 15.26
C GLN A 347 36.82 77.00 14.40
N SER A 348 37.04 75.83 15.01
CA SER A 348 37.11 74.54 14.29
C SER A 348 35.76 74.09 13.67
N LEU A 349 34.64 74.44 14.31
CA LEU A 349 33.29 74.19 13.80
C LEU A 349 32.92 75.14 12.63
N LYS A 350 33.40 76.39 12.68
CA LYS A 350 33.19 77.39 11.63
C LYS A 350 33.99 77.09 10.35
N GLU A 351 35.15 76.45 10.47
CA GLU A 351 35.93 75.96 9.32
C GLU A 351 35.35 74.67 8.71
N LYS A 352 34.81 73.76 9.53
CA LYS A 352 34.17 72.53 9.04
C LYS A 352 32.88 72.82 8.27
N THR A 353 32.10 73.84 8.66
CA THR A 353 30.90 74.25 7.93
C THR A 353 31.22 74.96 6.61
N LYS A 354 32.26 75.80 6.55
CA LYS A 354 32.78 76.36 5.28
C LYS A 354 33.28 75.30 4.30
N LYS A 355 33.95 74.23 4.78
CA LYS A 355 34.42 73.11 3.94
C LYS A 355 33.29 72.22 3.41
N PHE A 356 32.13 72.21 4.07
CA PHE A 356 30.95 71.49 3.58
C PHE A 356 30.18 72.30 2.53
N GLY A 357 30.13 73.64 2.65
CA GLY A 357 29.47 74.53 1.68
C GLY A 357 30.15 74.61 0.31
N LEU A 358 31.47 74.38 0.24
CA LEU A 358 32.25 74.45 -1.02
C LEU A 358 32.28 73.15 -1.85
N LYS A 359 31.69 72.05 -1.35
CA LYS A 359 31.63 70.77 -2.09
C LYS A 359 30.41 70.61 -3.00
N ASN A 360 29.43 71.51 -2.90
CA ASN A 360 28.21 71.45 -3.72
C ASN A 360 28.22 72.38 -4.94
N SER A 361 29.33 73.03 -5.29
CA SER A 361 29.38 74.00 -6.41
C SER A 361 30.29 73.64 -7.59
N VAL A 362 30.94 72.47 -7.61
CA VAL A 362 31.78 72.08 -8.75
C VAL A 362 31.48 70.65 -9.17
N GLU A 363 30.45 70.49 -10.01
CA GLU A 363 30.41 69.48 -11.08
C GLU A 363 29.21 69.79 -12.02
N ASN A 364 29.29 70.91 -12.74
CA ASN A 364 28.57 71.10 -14.00
C ASN A 364 29.57 70.91 -15.13
N LEU A 365 29.89 69.67 -15.48
CA LEU A 365 30.63 69.35 -16.70
C LEU A 365 29.63 68.86 -17.75
N LYS A 366 29.31 69.76 -18.70
CA LYS A 366 28.46 69.51 -19.85
C LYS A 366 28.99 68.33 -20.68
N ALA A 367 28.10 67.38 -20.98
CA ALA A 367 28.39 66.18 -21.78
C ALA A 367 28.73 66.46 -23.26
N GLU A 368 28.61 67.71 -23.72
CA GLU A 368 28.85 68.11 -25.11
C GLU A 368 30.34 68.24 -25.48
N ASN A 369 31.25 68.30 -24.50
CA ASN A 369 32.69 68.48 -24.76
C ASN A 369 33.45 67.21 -25.19
N TYR A 370 32.78 66.06 -25.35
CA TYR A 370 33.43 64.78 -25.65
C TYR A 370 32.95 64.09 -26.94
N ILE A 371 32.16 64.78 -27.77
CA ILE A 371 31.76 64.27 -29.10
C ILE A 371 32.64 64.96 -30.15
N ALA A 372 33.65 64.26 -30.68
CA ALA A 372 34.42 64.72 -31.83
C ALA A 372 33.66 64.43 -33.13
N ALA A 373 33.45 65.46 -33.95
CA ALA A 373 32.93 65.35 -35.31
C ALA A 373 33.97 64.72 -36.27
N PRO A 374 33.55 64.02 -37.35
CA PRO A 374 34.48 63.42 -38.30
C PRO A 374 34.88 64.44 -39.37
N ASP A 375 36.15 64.47 -39.75
CA ASP A 375 36.64 65.39 -40.78
C ASP A 375 37.29 64.67 -41.98
N GLU A 376 37.15 65.32 -43.13
CA GLU A 376 37.21 64.80 -44.49
C GLU A 376 38.63 64.55 -45.08
N ARG A 377 38.61 63.96 -46.28
CA ARG A 377 39.71 63.42 -47.12
C ARG A 377 40.82 64.42 -47.47
N SER A 378 42.05 63.92 -47.66
CA SER A 378 42.93 64.37 -48.75
C SER A 378 43.92 63.28 -49.20
N SER A 379 44.35 63.40 -50.46
CA SER A 379 44.88 62.36 -51.35
C SER A 379 46.42 62.37 -51.47
N LYS A 380 47.03 61.22 -51.82
CA LYS A 380 48.14 61.08 -52.81
C LYS A 380 48.64 59.63 -53.02
N LYS A 381 48.27 59.08 -54.19
CA LYS A 381 48.99 58.37 -55.28
C LYS A 381 50.15 57.33 -55.03
N PRO A 382 50.39 56.42 -56.01
CA PRO A 382 50.77 55.03 -55.79
C PRO A 382 52.25 54.72 -56.04
N ARG A 383 52.72 53.54 -55.56
CA ARG A 383 53.93 52.88 -56.06
C ARG A 383 53.54 51.55 -56.70
N GLY A 384 53.85 51.42 -58.00
CA GLY A 384 53.66 50.19 -58.77
C GLY A 384 54.95 49.38 -58.92
N LYS A 385 54.78 48.09 -59.17
CA LYS A 385 55.23 47.39 -60.38
C LYS A 385 54.26 46.27 -60.67
#